data_AF-A0A969X2E0-F1
#
_entry.id   AF-A0A969X2E0-F1
#
_cell.length_a   1.000
_cell.length_b   1.000
_cell.length_c   1.000
_cell.angle_alpha   90.00
_cell.angle_beta   90.00
_cell.angle_gamma   90.00
#
_symmetry.space_group_name_H-M   'P 1'
#
loop_
_entity.id
_entity.type
_entity.pdbx_description
1 polymer ?
#
loop_
_entity_poly.entity_id
_entity_poly.type
_entity_poly.pdbx_seq_one_letter_code
_entity_poly.pdbx_strand_id
1 'polypeptide(L)'
;MKFKIIFFSLLVFSLSLIAELKAQDTKLPTYYRQSLNVDSIAKYTPEALILYPQVNVYPHKNFKNARERRRYDKLVNNFRKVYPYVIELSATYNNIEDSLKIMPNEKHKEIYLKHREKQIMSYYRPIFIKFTLSQGVLMVKLLDRESGSTAYEIVKDLKGNVDAFFWQTFALLFGNNLKREYDATGKDYDIEFLVLRYQDGSL
;
A
#
# COMPACT_ATOMS: atom_id res chain seq x y z
N MET A 1 -45.14 -6.64 -0.31
CA MET A 1 -44.43 -6.97 -1.57
C MET A 1 -43.97 -5.77 -2.41
N LYS A 2 -44.50 -4.54 -2.22
CA LYS A 2 -44.13 -3.37 -3.04
C LYS A 2 -42.76 -2.74 -2.74
N PHE A 3 -42.15 -3.04 -1.59
CA PHE A 3 -40.84 -2.50 -1.18
C PHE A 3 -39.62 -3.19 -1.83
N LYS A 4 -39.75 -4.44 -2.27
CA LYS A 4 -38.65 -5.19 -2.92
C LYS A 4 -38.41 -4.74 -4.37
N ILE A 5 -39.43 -4.19 -5.04
CA ILE A 5 -39.35 -3.74 -6.44
C ILE A 5 -38.65 -2.38 -6.54
N ILE A 6 -38.85 -1.49 -5.57
CA ILE A 6 -38.20 -0.16 -5.52
C ILE A 6 -36.68 -0.29 -5.24
N PHE A 7 -36.28 -1.28 -4.45
CA PHE A 7 -34.85 -1.55 -4.20
C PHE A 7 -34.14 -2.12 -5.44
N PHE A 8 -34.86 -2.92 -6.25
CA PHE A 8 -34.32 -3.48 -7.49
C PHE A 8 -34.24 -2.44 -8.62
N SER A 9 -35.18 -1.48 -8.68
CA SER A 9 -35.11 -0.39 -9.66
C SER A 9 -33.99 0.64 -9.36
N LEU A 10 -33.67 0.87 -8.08
CA LEU A 10 -32.54 1.72 -7.69
C LEU A 10 -31.17 1.07 -7.95
N LEU A 11 -31.10 -0.27 -7.90
CA LEU A 11 -29.88 -1.02 -8.17
C LEU A 11 -29.55 -1.13 -9.67
N VAL A 12 -30.56 -1.10 -10.54
CA VAL A 12 -30.36 -1.06 -12.00
C VAL A 12 -30.03 0.36 -12.49
N PHE A 13 -30.59 1.40 -11.86
CA PHE A 13 -30.28 2.79 -12.21
C PHE A 13 -28.87 3.23 -11.77
N SER A 14 -28.31 2.62 -10.72
CA SER A 14 -26.91 2.84 -10.33
C SER A 14 -25.92 2.10 -11.24
N LEU A 15 -26.33 1.00 -11.89
CA LEU A 15 -25.49 0.30 -12.87
C LEU A 15 -25.38 1.07 -14.19
N SER A 16 -26.43 1.77 -14.65
CA SER A 16 -26.39 2.52 -15.90
C SER A 16 -25.60 3.83 -15.83
N LEU A 17 -25.38 4.39 -14.63
CA LEU A 17 -24.55 5.59 -14.42
C LEU A 17 -23.04 5.30 -14.39
N ILE A 18 -22.62 4.04 -14.34
CA ILE A 18 -21.21 3.64 -14.36
C ILE A 18 -20.66 3.57 -15.80
N ALA A 19 -21.54 3.56 -16.82
CA ALA A 19 -21.15 3.33 -18.21
C ALA A 19 -20.46 4.53 -18.89
N GLU A 20 -20.42 5.72 -18.29
CA GLU A 20 -19.72 6.89 -18.84
C GLU A 20 -18.86 7.63 -17.81
N LEU A 21 -18.03 6.90 -17.06
CA LEU A 21 -16.78 7.48 -16.60
C LEU A 21 -15.72 7.10 -17.61
N LYS A 22 -15.45 8.01 -18.57
CA LYS A 22 -14.21 7.97 -19.34
C LYS A 22 -13.07 7.95 -18.33
N ALA A 23 -12.56 6.76 -18.06
CA ALA A 23 -11.36 6.54 -17.28
C ALA A 23 -10.27 7.41 -17.93
N GLN A 24 -9.88 8.48 -17.24
CA GLN A 24 -8.61 9.11 -17.57
C GLN A 24 -7.56 8.05 -17.28
N ASP A 25 -6.99 7.51 -18.36
CA ASP A 25 -5.72 6.81 -18.35
C ASP A 25 -4.66 7.74 -17.76
N THR A 26 -4.61 7.86 -16.44
CA THR A 26 -3.40 8.29 -15.75
C THR A 26 -2.44 7.13 -15.87
N LYS A 27 -1.76 7.04 -17.02
CA LYS A 27 -0.56 6.21 -17.13
C LYS A 27 0.34 6.66 -15.99
N LEU A 28 0.46 5.82 -14.97
CA LEU A 28 1.51 5.93 -13.95
C LEU A 28 2.83 6.17 -14.70
N PRO A 29 3.74 7.02 -14.20
CA PRO A 29 5.05 7.15 -14.79
C PRO A 29 5.63 5.75 -14.95
N THR A 30 5.76 5.34 -16.21
CA THR A 30 6.32 4.04 -16.54
C THR A 30 7.80 4.18 -16.29
N TYR A 31 8.26 3.81 -15.10
CA TYR A 31 9.67 3.62 -14.86
C TYR A 31 10.07 2.45 -15.75
N TYR A 32 10.80 2.73 -16.83
CA TYR A 32 11.37 1.71 -17.67
C TYR A 32 12.40 0.94 -16.84
N ARG A 33 11.96 -0.09 -16.12
CA ARG A 33 12.84 -1.20 -15.75
C ARG A 33 13.08 -1.98 -17.03
N GLN A 34 13.96 -1.45 -17.88
CA GLN A 34 14.50 -2.25 -18.97
C GLN A 34 15.47 -3.22 -18.30
N SER A 35 14.96 -4.39 -17.90
CA SER A 35 15.82 -5.49 -17.51
C SER A 35 16.69 -5.77 -18.73
N LEU A 36 18.00 -5.54 -18.60
CA LEU A 36 18.93 -5.98 -19.62
C LEU A 36 18.68 -7.48 -19.83
N ASN A 37 18.45 -7.90 -21.08
CA ASN A 37 18.40 -9.31 -21.41
C ASN A 37 19.84 -9.82 -21.42
N VAL A 38 20.37 -10.03 -20.21
CA VAL A 38 21.75 -10.42 -19.95
C VAL A 38 22.08 -11.68 -20.73
N ASP A 39 21.15 -12.62 -20.82
CA ASP A 39 21.31 -13.89 -21.52
C ASP A 39 21.54 -13.70 -23.03
N SER A 40 20.78 -12.79 -23.65
CA SER A 40 20.97 -12.47 -25.08
C SER A 40 22.27 -11.72 -25.32
N ILE A 41 22.64 -10.78 -24.44
CA ILE A 41 23.89 -10.03 -24.57
C ILE A 41 25.09 -10.97 -24.38
N ALA A 42 25.09 -11.80 -23.34
CA ALA A 42 26.14 -12.78 -23.08
C ALA A 42 26.30 -13.79 -24.23
N LYS A 43 25.21 -14.15 -24.91
CA LYS A 43 25.25 -15.08 -26.06
C LYS A 43 25.99 -14.52 -27.28
N TYR A 44 25.96 -13.20 -27.50
CA TYR A 44 26.57 -12.55 -28.66
C TYR A 44 27.85 -11.78 -28.33
N THR A 45 28.31 -11.81 -27.08
CA THR A 45 29.50 -11.08 -26.65
C THR A 45 30.57 -12.07 -26.18
N PRO A 46 31.75 -12.16 -26.84
CA PRO A 46 32.83 -13.05 -26.43
C PRO A 46 33.62 -12.56 -25.20
N GLU A 47 33.38 -11.33 -24.77
CA GLU A 47 34.05 -10.67 -23.65
C GLU A 47 33.29 -10.88 -22.33
N ALA A 48 34.00 -10.78 -21.20
CA ALA A 48 33.38 -10.85 -19.88
C ALA A 48 32.41 -9.67 -19.66
N LEU A 49 31.14 -9.98 -19.43
CA LEU A 49 30.13 -8.99 -19.15
C LEU A 49 30.25 -8.49 -17.70
N ILE A 50 30.64 -7.24 -17.52
CA ILE A 50 30.65 -6.58 -16.20
C ILE A 50 29.35 -5.77 -16.07
N LEU A 51 28.43 -6.27 -15.26
CA LEU A 51 27.21 -5.54 -14.91
C LEU A 51 27.50 -4.63 -13.72
N TYR A 52 27.53 -3.33 -13.97
CA TYR A 52 27.52 -2.35 -12.89
C TYR A 52 26.14 -2.33 -12.22
N PRO A 53 26.09 -2.16 -10.88
CA PRO A 53 24.82 -1.93 -10.20
C PRO A 53 24.17 -0.68 -10.79
N GLN A 54 22.87 -0.74 -11.04
CA GLN A 54 22.11 0.45 -11.45
C GLN A 54 22.12 1.45 -10.29
N VAL A 55 22.49 2.69 -10.60
CA VAL A 55 22.49 3.80 -9.64
C VAL A 55 21.32 4.71 -9.97
N ASN A 56 20.33 4.75 -9.08
CA ASN A 56 19.25 5.72 -9.21
C ASN A 56 19.76 7.10 -8.75
N VAL A 57 19.68 8.09 -9.63
CA VAL A 57 20.02 9.48 -9.31
C VAL A 57 18.75 10.21 -8.93
N TYR A 58 18.65 10.59 -7.67
CA TYR A 58 17.50 11.32 -7.15
C TYR A 58 17.79 12.82 -7.08
N PRO A 59 16.89 13.69 -7.57
CA PRO A 59 17.07 15.13 -7.43
C PRO A 59 17.05 15.54 -5.95
N HIS A 60 17.90 16.51 -5.60
CA HIS A 60 17.84 17.12 -4.26
C HIS A 60 16.51 17.87 -4.09
N LYS A 61 15.82 17.59 -2.99
CA LYS A 61 14.58 18.30 -2.66
C LYS A 61 14.90 19.73 -2.20
N ASN A 62 14.44 20.70 -2.97
CA ASN A 62 14.49 22.11 -2.60
C ASN A 62 13.29 22.45 -1.71
N PHE A 63 13.55 22.96 -0.51
CA PHE A 63 12.51 23.36 0.43
C PHE A 63 12.26 24.86 0.34
N LYS A 64 10.99 25.24 0.22
CA LYS A 64 10.56 26.65 0.20
C LYS A 64 10.84 27.36 1.52
N ASN A 65 10.74 26.63 2.64
CA ASN A 65 10.96 27.18 3.97
C ASN A 65 11.32 26.10 5.01
N ALA A 66 11.75 26.54 6.20
CA ALA A 66 12.09 25.67 7.32
C ALA A 66 10.92 24.78 7.78
N ARG A 67 9.67 25.23 7.62
CA ARG A 67 8.48 24.45 7.97
C ARG A 67 8.30 23.25 7.04
N GLU A 68 8.53 23.43 5.74
CA GLU A 68 8.49 22.35 4.76
C GLU A 68 9.58 21.33 5.02
N ARG A 69 10.82 21.79 5.28
CA ARG A 69 11.94 20.92 5.68
C ARG A 69 11.57 20.07 6.90
N ARG A 70 11.09 20.70 7.99
CA ARG A 70 10.67 19.98 9.20
C ARG A 70 9.56 18.94 8.94
N ARG A 71 8.61 19.25 8.05
CA ARG A 71 7.55 18.29 7.66
C ARG A 71 8.14 17.08 6.94
N TYR A 72 9.06 17.32 6.01
CA TYR A 72 9.74 16.25 5.29
C TYR A 72 10.64 15.42 6.21
N ASP A 73 11.43 16.05 7.08
CA ASP A 73 12.27 15.33 8.05
C ASP A 73 11.43 14.45 8.99
N LYS A 74 10.27 14.94 9.42
CA LYS A 74 9.30 14.13 10.19
C LYS A 74 8.77 12.95 9.37
N LEU A 75 8.46 13.16 8.09
CA LEU A 75 8.04 12.09 7.18
C LEU A 75 9.12 11.02 7.05
N VAL A 76 10.38 11.40 6.79
CA VAL A 76 11.51 10.48 6.68
C VAL A 76 11.69 9.67 7.96
N ASN A 77 11.65 10.32 9.13
CA ASN A 77 11.77 9.64 10.41
C ASN A 77 10.62 8.66 10.69
N ASN A 78 9.39 9.04 10.31
CA ASN A 78 8.25 8.14 10.41
C ASN A 78 8.39 6.97 9.43
N PHE A 79 8.83 7.23 8.19
CA PHE A 79 9.02 6.22 7.16
C PHE A 79 10.01 5.15 7.60
N ARG A 80 11.19 5.55 8.10
CA ARG A 80 12.21 4.61 8.61
C ARG A 80 11.69 3.70 9.73
N LYS A 81 10.74 4.18 10.53
CA LYS A 81 10.11 3.39 11.61
C LYS A 81 9.00 2.49 11.10
N VAL A 82 8.20 2.96 10.15
CA VAL A 82 6.95 2.31 9.73
C VAL A 82 7.17 1.32 8.60
N TYR A 83 7.96 1.69 7.59
CA TYR A 83 8.07 0.93 6.35
C TYR A 83 8.58 -0.52 6.52
N PRO A 84 9.55 -0.81 7.42
CA PRO A 84 9.98 -2.19 7.65
C PRO A 84 8.83 -3.13 8.06
N TYR A 85 7.91 -2.67 8.93
CA TYR A 85 6.75 -3.47 9.32
C TYR A 85 5.75 -3.65 8.18
N VAL A 86 5.65 -2.68 7.28
CA VAL A 86 4.76 -2.77 6.11
C VAL A 86 5.27 -3.81 5.12
N ILE A 87 6.58 -3.85 4.86
CA ILE A 87 7.21 -4.88 4.04
C ILE A 87 6.97 -6.28 4.62
N GLU A 88 7.18 -6.43 5.94
CA GLU A 88 6.97 -7.70 6.63
C GLU A 88 5.51 -8.17 6.57
N LEU A 89 4.56 -7.25 6.78
CA LEU A 89 3.14 -7.52 6.64
C LEU A 89 2.76 -7.91 5.21
N SER A 90 3.25 -7.18 4.21
CA SER A 90 2.99 -7.47 2.80
C SER A 90 3.51 -8.85 2.41
N ALA A 91 4.73 -9.19 2.80
CA ALA A 91 5.29 -10.53 2.59
C ALA A 91 4.45 -11.62 3.30
N THR A 92 4.04 -11.37 4.54
CA THR A 92 3.19 -12.29 5.30
C THR A 92 1.84 -12.50 4.62
N TYR A 93 1.26 -11.45 4.04
CA TYR A 93 0.01 -11.52 3.30
C TYR A 93 0.14 -12.34 2.02
N ASN A 94 1.17 -12.08 1.21
CA ASN A 94 1.44 -12.86 -0.01
C ASN A 94 1.58 -14.36 0.31
N ASN A 95 2.27 -14.69 1.41
CA ASN A 95 2.38 -16.08 1.88
C ASN A 95 1.03 -16.70 2.26
N ILE A 96 0.12 -15.90 2.84
CA ILE A 96 -1.25 -16.33 3.15
C ILE A 96 -2.03 -16.57 1.86
N GLU A 97 -1.99 -15.63 0.89
CA GLU A 97 -2.65 -15.81 -0.40
C GLU A 97 -2.19 -17.08 -1.12
N ASP A 98 -0.88 -17.33 -1.14
CA ASP A 98 -0.31 -18.53 -1.74
C ASP A 98 -0.75 -19.81 -1.02
N SER A 99 -0.83 -19.77 0.31
CA SER A 99 -1.37 -20.87 1.12
C SER A 99 -2.84 -21.12 0.82
N LEU A 100 -3.64 -20.09 0.55
CA LEU A 100 -5.07 -20.24 0.25
C LEU A 100 -5.32 -20.86 -1.13
N LYS A 101 -4.43 -20.63 -2.10
CA LYS A 101 -4.54 -21.21 -3.47
C LYS A 101 -4.47 -22.73 -3.46
N ILE A 102 -3.70 -23.33 -2.55
CA ILE A 102 -3.50 -24.78 -2.45
C ILE A 102 -4.52 -25.48 -1.54
N MET A 103 -5.40 -24.74 -0.87
CA MET A 103 -6.35 -25.33 0.08
C MET A 103 -7.56 -25.97 -0.61
N PRO A 104 -7.99 -27.16 -0.14
CA PRO A 104 -8.96 -27.98 -0.87
C PRO A 104 -10.41 -27.48 -0.79
N ASN A 105 -10.79 -26.74 0.26
CA ASN A 105 -12.16 -26.26 0.41
C ASN A 105 -12.26 -24.95 1.20
N GLU A 106 -13.41 -24.30 1.07
CA GLU A 106 -13.67 -22.98 1.65
C GLU A 106 -13.66 -22.98 3.19
N LYS A 107 -14.11 -24.07 3.82
CA LYS A 107 -14.10 -24.21 5.28
C LYS A 107 -12.69 -24.21 5.85
N HIS A 108 -11.74 -24.89 5.21
CA HIS A 108 -10.35 -24.89 5.64
C HIS A 108 -9.69 -23.51 5.42
N LYS A 109 -10.01 -22.83 4.31
CA LYS A 109 -9.58 -21.45 4.07
C LYS A 109 -10.06 -20.51 5.16
N GLU A 110 -11.34 -20.58 5.54
CA GLU A 110 -11.91 -19.73 6.59
C GLU A 110 -11.24 -19.98 7.96
N ILE A 111 -11.04 -21.25 8.33
CA ILE A 111 -10.36 -21.61 9.59
C ILE A 111 -8.91 -21.11 9.60
N TYR A 112 -8.20 -21.31 8.48
CA TYR A 112 -6.83 -20.86 8.32
C TYR A 112 -6.74 -19.33 8.41
N LEU A 113 -7.59 -18.60 7.68
CA LEU A 113 -7.65 -17.14 7.71
C LEU A 113 -7.86 -16.62 9.12
N LYS A 114 -8.88 -17.13 9.84
CA LYS A 114 -9.15 -16.72 11.23
C LYS A 114 -7.95 -16.94 12.14
N HIS A 115 -7.27 -18.08 12.00
CA HIS A 115 -6.09 -18.37 12.81
C HIS A 115 -4.92 -17.43 12.48
N ARG A 116 -4.64 -17.21 11.19
CA ARG A 116 -3.57 -16.32 10.72
C ARG A 116 -3.83 -14.86 11.09
N GLU A 117 -5.05 -14.38 10.91
CA GLU A 117 -5.49 -13.05 11.32
C GLU A 117 -5.24 -12.83 12.82
N LYS A 118 -5.65 -13.79 13.65
CA LYS A 118 -5.40 -13.74 15.10
C LYS A 118 -3.91 -13.68 15.44
N GLN A 119 -3.08 -14.48 14.77
CA GLN A 119 -1.63 -14.49 14.98
C GLN A 119 -0.96 -13.16 14.57
N ILE A 120 -1.31 -12.64 13.40
CA ILE A 120 -0.84 -11.33 12.90
C ILE A 120 -1.25 -10.25 13.90
N MET A 121 -2.52 -10.22 14.28
CA MET A 121 -3.04 -9.22 15.21
C MET A 121 -2.43 -9.33 16.60
N SER A 122 -2.13 -10.53 17.11
CA SER A 122 -1.47 -10.64 18.42
C SER A 122 -0.05 -10.07 18.42
N TYR A 123 0.67 -10.20 17.30
CA TYR A 123 2.03 -9.66 17.15
C TYR A 123 2.03 -8.15 16.88
N TYR A 124 1.28 -7.69 15.88
CA TYR A 124 1.39 -6.30 15.41
C TYR A 124 0.54 -5.30 16.19
N ARG A 125 -0.59 -5.72 16.79
CA ARG A 125 -1.45 -4.81 17.58
C ARG A 125 -0.67 -4.02 18.66
N PRO A 126 0.16 -4.63 19.53
CA PRO A 126 0.90 -3.87 20.54
C PRO A 126 1.94 -2.91 19.96
N ILE A 127 2.40 -3.14 18.73
CA ILE A 127 3.32 -2.26 18.00
C ILE A 127 2.53 -1.07 17.44
N PHE A 128 1.44 -1.34 16.73
CA PHE A 128 0.64 -0.33 16.04
C PHE A 128 -0.10 0.60 16.98
N ILE A 129 -0.53 0.13 18.15
CA ILE A 129 -1.11 1.00 19.19
C ILE A 129 -0.11 2.05 19.69
N LYS A 130 1.20 1.77 19.63
CA LYS A 130 2.24 2.72 20.05
C LYS A 130 2.59 3.74 18.96
N PHE A 131 2.06 3.59 17.75
CA PHE A 131 2.31 4.53 16.67
C PHE A 131 1.60 5.86 16.95
N THR A 132 2.32 6.94 16.69
CA THR A 132 1.67 8.26 16.60
C THR A 132 0.67 8.26 15.46
N LEU A 133 -0.30 9.17 15.51
CA LEU A 133 -1.28 9.32 14.43
C LEU A 133 -0.62 9.47 13.04
N SER A 134 0.44 10.27 12.94
CA SER A 134 1.17 10.44 11.67
C SER A 134 1.86 9.17 11.16
N GLN A 135 2.25 8.27 12.06
CA GLN A 135 2.85 6.98 11.71
C GLN A 135 1.78 5.98 11.29
N GLY A 136 0.66 5.92 12.01
CA GLY A 136 -0.48 5.07 11.63
C GLY A 136 -1.04 5.45 10.26
N VAL A 137 -1.21 6.73 9.98
CA VAL A 137 -1.65 7.21 8.65
C VAL A 137 -0.66 6.81 7.56
N LEU A 138 0.64 6.98 7.81
CA LEU A 138 1.68 6.57 6.87
C LEU A 138 1.67 5.06 6.63
N MET A 139 1.51 4.25 7.68
CA MET A 139 1.43 2.79 7.60
C MET A 139 0.32 2.34 6.67
N VAL A 140 -0.86 2.94 6.79
CA VAL A 140 -2.01 2.56 5.96
C VAL A 140 -1.81 2.95 4.51
N LYS A 141 -1.26 4.13 4.24
CA LYS A 141 -0.88 4.51 2.87
C LYS A 141 0.13 3.54 2.25
N LEU A 142 1.13 3.13 3.02
CA LEU A 142 2.14 2.18 2.55
C LEU A 142 1.56 0.78 2.36
N LEU A 143 0.67 0.31 3.23
CA LEU A 143 -0.03 -0.96 3.05
C LEU A 143 -0.95 -0.93 1.81
N ASP A 144 -1.63 0.19 1.57
CA ASP A 144 -2.43 0.40 0.37
C ASP A 144 -1.54 0.37 -0.89
N ARG A 145 -0.36 1.00 -0.82
CA ARG A 145 0.64 0.94 -1.88
C ARG A 145 1.13 -0.50 -2.17
N GLU A 146 1.48 -1.26 -1.13
CA GLU A 146 2.05 -2.61 -1.31
C GLU A 146 1.00 -3.67 -1.67
N SER A 147 -0.24 -3.53 -1.17
CA SER A 147 -1.24 -4.61 -1.21
C SER A 147 -2.60 -4.21 -1.80
N GLY A 148 -2.90 -2.92 -1.97
CA GLY A 148 -4.10 -2.39 -2.64
C GLY A 148 -5.48 -2.66 -1.99
N SER A 149 -5.60 -3.61 -1.06
CA SER A 149 -6.90 -4.08 -0.55
C SER A 149 -6.94 -4.22 0.98
N THR A 150 -5.81 -4.55 1.61
CA THR A 150 -5.74 -5.00 3.00
C THR A 150 -5.59 -3.90 4.03
N ALA A 151 -5.16 -2.69 3.63
CA ALA A 151 -4.84 -1.62 4.57
C ALA A 151 -6.05 -1.23 5.43
N TYR A 152 -7.24 -1.16 4.82
CA TYR A 152 -8.48 -0.86 5.53
C TYR A 152 -8.93 -2.00 6.45
N GLU A 153 -8.83 -3.25 6.01
CA GLU A 153 -9.28 -4.42 6.78
C GLU A 153 -8.42 -4.62 8.02
N ILE A 154 -7.08 -4.58 7.85
CA ILE A 154 -6.11 -4.63 8.94
C ILE A 154 -6.42 -3.55 9.98
N VAL A 155 -6.69 -2.33 9.51
CA VAL A 155 -7.00 -1.20 10.39
C VAL A 155 -8.35 -1.46 11.07
N LYS A 156 -9.40 -1.80 10.34
CA LYS A 156 -10.73 -2.07 10.88
C LYS A 156 -10.71 -3.13 11.99
N ASP A 157 -9.88 -4.17 11.89
CA ASP A 157 -9.78 -5.21 12.92
C ASP A 157 -8.99 -4.75 14.17
N LEU A 158 -8.18 -3.70 14.04
CA LEU A 158 -7.54 -3.04 15.18
C LEU A 158 -8.54 -2.25 16.06
N LYS A 159 -9.78 -1.98 15.59
CA LYS A 159 -10.80 -1.13 16.25
C LYS A 159 -11.09 -1.42 17.72
N GLY A 160 -10.88 -2.65 18.20
CA GLY A 160 -11.24 -3.04 19.56
C GLY A 160 -10.58 -2.24 20.68
N ASN A 161 -9.30 -1.86 20.55
CA ASN A 161 -8.49 -1.28 21.64
C ASN A 161 -7.69 -0.03 21.21
N VAL A 162 -8.07 0.65 20.12
CA VAL A 162 -7.36 1.82 19.59
C VAL A 162 -8.18 3.08 19.87
N ASP A 163 -7.51 4.18 20.21
CA ASP A 163 -8.10 5.45 20.64
C ASP A 163 -9.15 6.01 19.65
N ALA A 164 -10.26 6.54 20.15
CA ALA A 164 -11.35 7.07 19.31
C ALA A 164 -10.88 8.22 18.41
N PHE A 165 -9.90 8.99 18.88
CA PHE A 165 -9.26 10.05 18.11
C PHE A 165 -8.52 9.53 16.86
N PHE A 166 -7.89 8.35 16.97
CA PHE A 166 -7.27 7.68 15.83
C PHE A 166 -8.33 7.31 14.79
N TRP A 167 -9.46 6.74 15.23
CA TRP A 167 -10.58 6.37 14.36
C TRP A 167 -11.24 7.56 13.67
N GLN A 168 -11.44 8.66 14.38
CA GLN A 168 -11.98 9.89 13.82
C GLN A 168 -11.05 10.48 12.76
N THR A 169 -9.73 10.47 13.01
CA THR A 169 -8.76 10.93 12.02
C THR A 169 -8.76 10.02 10.79
N PHE A 170 -8.82 8.70 10.96
CA PHE A 170 -8.94 7.76 9.85
C PHE A 170 -10.22 8.00 9.04
N ALA A 171 -11.36 8.18 9.70
CA ALA A 171 -12.61 8.50 9.03
C ALA A 171 -12.55 9.84 8.28
N LEU A 172 -11.81 10.85 8.75
CA LEU A 172 -11.61 12.12 8.05
C LEU A 172 -10.64 11.99 6.86
N LEU A 173 -9.55 11.25 7.03
CA LEU A 173 -8.53 11.05 6.00
C LEU A 173 -8.98 10.11 4.89
N PHE A 174 -9.91 9.22 5.17
CA PHE A 174 -10.45 8.28 4.20
C PHE A 174 -11.92 8.56 3.85
N GLY A 175 -12.61 9.44 4.57
CA GLY A 175 -13.95 9.93 4.25
C GLY A 175 -14.99 8.81 4.05
N ASN A 176 -16.01 9.09 3.23
CA ASN A 176 -16.99 8.10 2.77
C ASN A 176 -16.42 7.09 1.76
N ASN A 177 -15.15 7.20 1.39
CA ASN A 177 -14.53 6.30 0.44
C ASN A 177 -13.15 5.86 0.95
N LEU A 178 -13.17 4.80 1.75
CA LEU A 178 -11.97 4.15 2.26
C LEU A 178 -11.07 3.56 1.15
N LYS A 179 -11.53 3.58 -0.10
CA LYS A 179 -10.70 3.41 -1.31
C LYS A 179 -10.03 4.72 -1.75
N ARG A 180 -9.52 5.53 -0.82
CA ARG A 180 -8.61 6.63 -1.23
C ARG A 180 -7.29 5.99 -1.60
N GLU A 181 -7.16 5.69 -2.89
CA GLU A 181 -5.97 5.11 -3.48
C GLU A 181 -4.74 5.98 -3.20
N TYR A 182 -3.65 5.31 -2.88
CA TYR A 182 -2.30 5.84 -2.82
C TYR A 182 -1.97 6.60 -4.10
N ASP A 183 -1.61 7.88 -3.99
CA ASP A 183 -1.34 8.75 -5.16
C ASP A 183 0.15 9.04 -5.28
N ALA A 184 0.87 8.10 -5.90
CA ALA A 184 2.31 8.12 -6.10
C ALA A 184 2.81 9.34 -6.89
N THR A 185 1.98 9.93 -7.73
CA THR A 185 2.35 11.07 -8.61
C THR A 185 1.97 12.43 -8.04
N GLY A 186 1.02 12.46 -7.12
CA GLY A 186 0.52 13.69 -6.52
C GLY A 186 0.82 13.75 -5.04
N LYS A 187 -0.20 13.55 -4.20
CA LYS A 187 -0.14 13.87 -2.76
C LYS A 187 0.83 12.98 -1.97
N ASP A 188 1.12 11.77 -2.47
CA ASP A 188 1.97 10.78 -1.81
C ASP A 188 3.34 10.62 -2.50
N TYR A 189 3.68 11.52 -3.43
CA TYR A 189 4.97 11.52 -4.15
C TYR A 189 6.18 11.42 -3.22
N ASP A 190 6.19 12.19 -2.12
CA ASP A 190 7.30 12.13 -1.15
C ASP A 190 7.43 10.77 -0.48
N ILE A 191 6.31 10.04 -0.30
CA ILE A 191 6.31 8.69 0.26
C ILE A 191 6.86 7.72 -0.78
N GLU A 192 6.41 7.82 -2.04
CA GLU A 192 6.86 6.94 -3.12
C GLU A 192 8.37 7.09 -3.34
N PHE A 193 8.84 8.33 -3.36
CA PHE A 193 10.26 8.65 -3.46
C PHE A 193 11.07 8.01 -2.32
N LEU A 194 10.57 8.01 -1.09
CA LEU A 194 11.24 7.34 0.03
C LEU A 194 11.24 5.82 -0.13
N VAL A 195 10.20 5.22 -0.71
CA VAL A 195 10.24 3.80 -1.02
C VAL A 195 11.34 3.51 -2.03
N LEU A 196 11.35 4.21 -3.17
CA LEU A 196 12.32 3.90 -4.24
C LEU A 196 13.75 3.94 -3.69
N ARG A 197 14.03 4.94 -2.84
CA ARG A 197 15.30 5.05 -2.11
C ARG A 197 15.55 3.95 -1.09
N TYR A 198 14.52 3.43 -0.45
CA TYR A 198 14.66 2.30 0.46
C TYR A 198 14.97 1.01 -0.31
N GLN A 199 14.31 0.79 -1.44
CA GLN A 199 14.46 -0.42 -2.25
C GLN A 199 15.83 -0.53 -2.93
N ASP A 200 16.47 0.60 -3.26
CA ASP A 200 17.82 0.62 -3.82
C ASP A 200 18.93 0.82 -2.77
N GLY A 201 18.58 0.92 -1.49
CA GLY A 201 19.53 1.05 -0.39
C GLY A 201 20.14 2.44 -0.22
N SER A 202 19.59 3.49 -0.85
CA SER A 202 20.08 4.87 -0.75
C SER A 202 19.45 5.70 0.39
N LEU A 203 18.62 5.11 1.26
CA LEU A 203 17.87 5.80 2.32
C LEU A 203 18.49 5.75 3.72
#